data_AF-A0A7W9UUN7-F1
#
_entry.id   AF-A0A7W9UUN7-F1
#
_cell.length_a   1.000
_cell.length_b   1.000
_cell.length_c   1.000
_cell.angle_alpha   90.00
_cell.angle_beta   90.00
_cell.angle_gamma   90.00
#
_symmetry.space_group_name_H-M   'P 1'
#
loop_
_entity.id
_entity.type
_entity.pdbx_description
1 polymer ?
#
loop_
_entity_poly.entity_id
_entity_poly.type
_entity_poly.pdbx_seq_one_letter_code
_entity_poly.pdbx_strand_id
1 'polypeptide(L)'
;MADKERYEAEAPTFLSSATEVARLLNIDHAASVPEDRQARHLAHAVRKPLLERAGLPEEIFMPLMAAAVYDPDPSFCRWFVEPALYAFGRRRVMTALLNYLQTGTDAERAGAKRAWYCAHLPLRADRTPAYAPDGTRDPALDESHDVVEEWLECAASPDRNQA
;
A
#
# COMPACT_ATOMS: atom_id res chain seq x y z
N MET A 1 7.25 -29.88 -28.57
CA MET A 1 7.86 -29.53 -27.29
C MET A 1 8.26 -28.07 -27.36
N ALA A 2 7.46 -27.21 -26.74
CA ALA A 2 7.83 -25.84 -26.46
C ALA A 2 7.44 -25.62 -25.02
N ASP A 3 8.46 -25.65 -24.17
CA ASP A 3 8.38 -25.51 -22.73
C ASP A 3 7.84 -24.11 -22.41
N LYS A 4 6.61 -24.06 -21.89
CA LYS A 4 6.03 -22.84 -21.34
C LYS A 4 6.34 -22.87 -19.85
N GLU A 5 7.60 -22.64 -19.50
CA GLU A 5 7.95 -22.16 -18.17
C GLU A 5 7.41 -20.72 -18.08
N ARG A 6 6.11 -20.62 -17.79
CA ARG A 6 5.60 -19.47 -17.07
C ARG A 6 6.28 -19.56 -15.72
N TYR A 7 7.35 -18.79 -15.53
CA TYR A 7 7.78 -18.39 -14.21
C TYR A 7 6.53 -17.79 -13.55
N GLU A 8 5.84 -18.57 -12.72
CA GLU A 8 4.90 -18.03 -11.75
C GLU A 8 5.76 -17.15 -10.87
N ALA A 9 5.71 -15.84 -11.12
CA ALA A 9 6.31 -14.88 -10.22
C ALA A 9 5.70 -15.16 -8.85
N GLU A 10 6.53 -15.55 -7.87
CA GLU A 10 6.07 -15.79 -6.51
C GLU A 10 5.22 -14.61 -6.04
N ALA A 11 4.08 -14.91 -5.42
CA ALA A 11 3.18 -13.88 -4.92
C ALA A 11 3.96 -12.94 -3.98
N PRO A 12 3.73 -11.61 -4.05
CA PRO A 12 4.48 -10.69 -3.21
C PRO A 12 4.28 -11.02 -1.73
N THR A 13 5.38 -11.02 -0.99
CA THR A 13 5.39 -11.10 0.47
C THR A 13 5.57 -9.71 1.07
N PHE A 14 5.33 -9.57 2.38
CA PHE A 14 5.64 -8.34 3.09
C PHE A 14 7.13 -7.95 2.96
N LEU A 15 8.04 -8.91 3.12
CA LEU A 15 9.48 -8.67 3.02
C LEU A 15 9.88 -8.22 1.61
N SER A 16 9.44 -8.92 0.56
CA SER A 16 9.76 -8.54 -0.83
C SER A 16 9.21 -7.16 -1.17
N SER A 17 7.98 -6.85 -0.74
CA SER A 17 7.35 -5.54 -0.97
C SER A 17 8.09 -4.42 -0.22
N ALA A 18 8.42 -4.61 1.06
CA ALA A 18 9.18 -3.64 1.84
C ALA A 18 10.61 -3.43 1.30
N THR A 19 11.23 -4.49 0.78
CA THR A 19 12.55 -4.43 0.13
C THR A 19 12.49 -3.61 -1.15
N GLU A 20 11.45 -3.82 -1.97
CA GLU A 20 11.28 -3.08 -3.22
C GLU A 20 11.01 -1.58 -2.96
N VAL A 21 10.20 -1.26 -1.94
CA VAL A 21 10.02 0.13 -1.48
C VAL A 21 11.37 0.74 -1.06
N ALA A 22 12.17 0.04 -0.27
CA ALA A 22 13.49 0.53 0.15
C ALA A 22 14.44 0.73 -1.05
N ARG A 23 14.44 -0.21 -2.00
CA ARG A 23 15.23 -0.13 -3.23
C ARG A 23 14.87 1.12 -4.04
N LEU A 24 13.57 1.35 -4.27
CA LEU A 24 13.08 2.52 -5.03
C LEU A 24 13.33 3.85 -4.30
N LEU A 25 13.53 3.82 -2.99
CA LEU A 25 13.94 4.98 -2.20
C LEU A 25 15.46 5.15 -2.10
N ASN A 26 16.26 4.22 -2.62
CA ASN A 26 17.72 4.12 -2.44
C ASN A 26 18.12 4.03 -0.96
N ILE A 27 17.44 3.18 -0.19
CA ILE A 27 17.73 2.91 1.22
C ILE A 27 18.44 1.56 1.32
N ASP A 28 19.66 1.57 1.83
CA ASP A 28 20.45 0.36 2.05
C ASP A 28 19.82 -0.53 3.13
N HIS A 29 19.80 -1.83 2.88
CA HIS A 29 19.33 -2.84 3.82
C HIS A 29 20.52 -3.46 4.56
N ALA A 30 20.48 -3.48 5.90
CA ALA A 30 21.51 -4.15 6.68
C ALA A 30 21.39 -5.68 6.52
N ALA A 31 22.43 -6.32 5.97
CA ALA A 31 22.40 -7.70 5.48
C ALA A 31 22.34 -8.82 6.54
N SER A 32 22.15 -8.51 7.84
CA SER A 32 22.39 -9.49 8.92
C SER A 32 21.24 -9.67 9.92
N VAL A 33 19.99 -9.49 9.50
CA VAL A 33 18.82 -9.57 10.38
C VAL A 33 17.92 -10.77 9.96
N PRO A 34 17.33 -11.55 10.89
CA PRO A 34 16.32 -12.56 10.56
C PRO A 34 15.17 -11.99 9.73
N GLU A 35 14.57 -12.75 8.81
CA GLU A 35 13.60 -12.26 7.80
C GLU A 35 12.41 -11.47 8.38
N ASP A 36 11.80 -11.96 9.45
CA ASP A 36 10.68 -11.32 10.15
C ASP A 36 11.08 -9.95 10.71
N ARG A 37 12.27 -9.89 11.30
CA ARG A 37 12.87 -8.65 11.80
C ARG A 37 13.35 -7.77 10.65
N GLN A 38 13.82 -8.33 9.54
CA GLN A 38 14.32 -7.60 8.38
C GLN A 38 13.20 -6.78 7.74
N ALA A 39 12.03 -7.39 7.53
CA ALA A 39 10.88 -6.70 6.96
C ALA A 39 10.44 -5.52 7.84
N ARG A 40 10.43 -5.71 9.18
CA ARG A 40 10.09 -4.63 10.11
C ARG A 40 11.18 -3.54 10.19
N HIS A 41 12.46 -3.90 10.11
CA HIS A 41 13.55 -2.92 10.03
C HIS A 41 13.44 -2.08 8.76
N LEU A 42 13.17 -2.71 7.61
CA LEU A 42 12.92 -2.02 6.35
C LEU A 42 11.71 -1.09 6.46
N ALA A 43 10.57 -1.59 6.95
CA ALA A 43 9.36 -0.80 7.17
C ALA A 43 9.64 0.45 8.03
N HIS A 44 10.43 0.30 9.09
CA HIS A 44 10.84 1.42 9.93
C HIS A 44 11.77 2.39 9.19
N ALA A 45 12.75 1.87 8.44
CA ALA A 45 13.73 2.67 7.69
C ALA A 45 13.09 3.51 6.57
N VAL A 46 12.09 2.97 5.86
CA VAL A 46 11.42 3.66 4.74
C VAL A 46 10.39 4.68 5.20
N ARG A 47 9.84 4.54 6.41
CA ARG A 47 8.71 5.36 6.90
C ARG A 47 8.97 6.86 6.83
N LYS A 48 10.09 7.32 7.38
CA LYS A 48 10.43 8.75 7.40
C LYS A 48 10.75 9.27 5.99
N PRO A 49 11.60 8.61 5.18
CA PRO A 49 11.84 8.99 3.79
C PRO A 49 10.59 9.05 2.90
N LEU A 50 9.60 8.18 3.12
CA LEU A 50 8.33 8.22 2.39
C LEU A 50 7.52 9.50 2.68
N LEU A 51 7.59 10.02 3.91
CA LEU A 51 6.84 11.21 4.33
C LEU A 51 7.56 12.53 4.01
N GLU A 52 8.89 12.53 3.95
CA GLU A 52 9.71 13.74 3.72
C GLU A 52 9.83 14.15 2.25
N ARG A 53 9.26 13.37 1.32
CA ARG A 53 9.29 13.67 -0.11
C ARG A 53 8.04 14.42 -0.55
N ALA A 54 8.21 15.44 -1.39
CA ALA A 54 7.10 16.20 -1.98
C ALA A 54 6.34 15.41 -3.05
N GLY A 55 6.98 14.39 -3.61
CA GLY A 55 6.39 13.44 -4.52
C GLY A 55 7.15 12.12 -4.48
N LEU A 56 6.46 11.04 -4.81
CA LEU A 56 7.05 9.72 -4.92
C LEU A 56 7.10 9.27 -6.38
N PRO A 57 8.12 8.49 -6.79
CA PRO A 57 8.15 7.89 -8.12
C PRO A 57 6.92 7.00 -8.33
N GLU A 58 6.38 7.00 -9.54
CA GLU A 58 5.17 6.23 -9.89
C GLU A 58 5.36 4.72 -9.65
N GLU A 59 6.58 4.23 -9.86
CA GLU A 59 6.97 2.82 -9.73
C GLU A 59 6.85 2.32 -8.28
N ILE A 60 6.89 3.21 -7.28
CA ILE A 60 6.77 2.82 -5.87
C ILE A 60 5.34 2.52 -5.47
N PHE A 61 4.33 2.97 -6.25
CA PHE A 61 2.93 2.85 -5.84
C PHE A 61 2.54 1.38 -5.60
N MET A 62 2.82 0.49 -6.54
CA MET A 62 2.44 -0.93 -6.42
C MET A 62 3.18 -1.64 -5.28
N PRO A 63 4.51 -1.54 -5.13
CA PRO A 63 5.23 -2.07 -3.98
C PRO A 63 4.74 -1.50 -2.63
N LEU A 64 4.39 -0.22 -2.59
CA LEU A 64 3.90 0.45 -1.39
C LEU A 64 2.52 -0.08 -0.98
N MET A 65 1.62 -0.27 -1.94
CA MET A 65 0.31 -0.88 -1.69
C MET A 65 0.42 -2.35 -1.28
N ALA A 66 1.30 -3.11 -1.95
CA ALA A 66 1.57 -4.50 -1.57
C ALA A 66 2.12 -4.59 -0.13
N ALA A 67 3.08 -3.74 0.24
CA ALA A 67 3.61 -3.69 1.61
C ALA A 67 2.52 -3.39 2.65
N ALA A 68 1.56 -2.52 2.33
CA ALA A 68 0.42 -2.23 3.19
C ALA A 68 -0.53 -3.45 3.36
N VAL A 69 -0.80 -4.17 2.28
CA VAL A 69 -1.74 -5.31 2.25
C VAL A 69 -1.13 -6.54 2.94
N TYR A 70 0.14 -6.85 2.65
CA TYR A 70 0.79 -8.03 3.21
C TYR A 70 1.38 -7.80 4.62
N ASP A 71 1.37 -6.58 5.19
CA ASP A 71 1.86 -6.37 6.57
C ASP A 71 1.07 -7.27 7.53
N PRO A 72 1.74 -8.18 8.27
CA PRO A 72 1.08 -9.08 9.20
C PRO A 72 0.52 -8.34 10.43
N ASP A 73 0.97 -7.11 10.70
CA ASP A 73 0.52 -6.33 11.84
C ASP A 73 -0.49 -5.22 11.43
N PRO A 74 -1.75 -5.29 11.92
CA PRO A 74 -2.79 -4.30 11.62
C PRO A 74 -2.39 -2.86 11.96
N SER A 75 -1.56 -2.65 12.97
CA SER A 75 -1.22 -1.32 13.47
C SER A 75 -0.21 -0.60 12.58
N PHE A 76 0.54 -1.35 11.77
CA PHE A 76 1.70 -0.82 11.04
C PHE A 76 1.48 -0.70 9.54
N CYS A 77 0.41 -1.29 8.98
CA CYS A 77 0.02 -1.05 7.57
C CYS A 77 -0.13 0.46 7.27
N ARG A 78 -0.50 1.26 8.28
CA ARG A 78 -0.50 2.73 8.23
C ARG A 78 0.81 3.33 7.75
N TRP A 79 1.97 2.75 8.08
CA TRP A 79 3.29 3.28 7.68
C TRP A 79 3.48 3.33 6.17
N PHE A 80 2.69 2.56 5.41
CA PHE A 80 2.67 2.54 3.96
C PHE A 80 1.45 3.26 3.39
N VAL A 81 0.27 3.09 4.01
CA VAL A 81 -0.97 3.75 3.57
C VAL A 81 -0.89 5.27 3.71
N GLU A 82 -0.43 5.79 4.85
CA GLU A 82 -0.35 7.24 5.07
C GLU A 82 0.50 7.96 4.02
N PRO A 83 1.76 7.55 3.73
CA PRO A 83 2.51 8.18 2.64
C PRO A 83 1.89 7.94 1.26
N ALA A 84 1.22 6.80 1.01
CA ALA A 84 0.52 6.58 -0.25
C ALA A 84 -0.63 7.58 -0.45
N LEU A 85 -1.41 7.87 0.60
CA LEU A 85 -2.47 8.87 0.56
C LEU A 85 -1.91 10.26 0.23
N TYR A 86 -0.78 10.63 0.83
CA TYR A 86 -0.12 11.91 0.57
C TYR A 86 0.44 12.02 -0.85
N ALA A 87 1.09 10.98 -1.36
CA ALA A 87 1.75 11.05 -2.67
C ALA A 87 0.81 10.79 -3.85
N PHE A 88 -0.17 9.89 -3.70
CA PHE A 88 -0.97 9.37 -4.82
C PHE A 88 -2.46 9.70 -4.74
N GLY A 89 -2.93 10.18 -3.58
CA GLY A 89 -4.33 10.57 -3.37
C GLY A 89 -5.18 9.43 -2.82
N ARG A 90 -6.19 9.79 -2.02
CA ARG A 90 -7.11 8.83 -1.40
C ARG A 90 -7.84 7.99 -2.43
N ARG A 91 -8.31 8.61 -3.52
CA ARG A 91 -9.05 7.90 -4.58
C ARG A 91 -8.27 6.70 -5.09
N ARG A 92 -7.02 6.94 -5.52
CA ARG A 92 -6.16 5.92 -6.12
C ARG A 92 -5.80 4.82 -5.13
N VAL A 93 -5.48 5.19 -3.88
CA VAL A 93 -5.20 4.23 -2.80
C VAL A 93 -6.41 3.34 -2.53
N MET A 94 -7.60 3.92 -2.40
CA MET A 94 -8.84 3.17 -2.19
C MET A 94 -9.16 2.26 -3.37
N THR A 95 -9.02 2.74 -4.62
CA THR A 95 -9.23 1.90 -5.81
C THR A 95 -8.30 0.68 -5.82
N ALA A 96 -7.02 0.86 -5.46
CA ALA A 96 -6.09 -0.27 -5.37
C ALA A 96 -6.50 -1.28 -4.29
N LEU A 97 -6.95 -0.82 -3.12
CA LEU A 97 -7.45 -1.70 -2.06
C LEU A 97 -8.74 -2.43 -2.47
N LEU A 98 -9.65 -1.75 -3.17
CA LEU A 98 -10.86 -2.35 -3.73
C LEU A 98 -10.52 -3.47 -4.72
N ASN A 99 -9.52 -3.27 -5.57
CA ASN A 99 -9.06 -4.31 -6.48
C ASN A 99 -8.56 -5.55 -5.73
N TYR A 100 -7.81 -5.38 -4.63
CA TYR A 100 -7.41 -6.50 -3.76
C TYR A 100 -8.61 -7.18 -3.11
N LEU A 101 -9.64 -6.42 -2.71
CA LEU A 101 -10.87 -6.99 -2.15
C LEU A 101 -11.64 -7.84 -3.19
N GLN A 102 -11.71 -7.36 -4.43
CA GLN A 102 -12.46 -8.02 -5.50
C GLN A 102 -11.75 -9.26 -6.04
N THR A 103 -10.45 -9.12 -6.33
CA THR A 103 -9.70 -10.10 -7.14
C THR A 103 -8.66 -10.88 -6.35
N GLY A 104 -8.33 -10.42 -5.14
CA GLY A 104 -7.26 -11.00 -4.35
C GLY A 104 -7.62 -12.32 -3.69
N THR A 105 -6.58 -13.03 -3.24
CA THR A 105 -6.65 -14.18 -2.35
C THR A 105 -7.24 -13.81 -0.98
N ASP A 106 -7.64 -14.79 -0.18
CA ASP A 106 -8.17 -14.52 1.17
C ASP A 106 -7.20 -13.71 2.06
N ALA A 107 -5.90 -13.97 1.92
CA ALA A 107 -4.87 -13.22 2.63
C ALA A 107 -4.80 -11.75 2.18
N GLU A 108 -4.85 -11.52 0.87
CA GLU A 108 -4.88 -10.17 0.28
C GLU A 108 -6.16 -9.42 0.65
N ARG A 109 -7.32 -10.08 0.57
CA ARG A 109 -8.61 -9.51 0.97
C ARG A 109 -8.61 -9.11 2.45
N ALA A 110 -8.09 -9.97 3.32
CA ALA A 110 -7.93 -9.67 4.74
C ALA A 110 -6.97 -8.50 4.96
N GLY A 111 -5.86 -8.45 4.23
CA GLY A 111 -4.90 -7.34 4.23
C GLY A 111 -5.50 -6.02 3.78
N ALA A 112 -6.21 -6.03 2.66
CA ALA A 112 -6.89 -4.87 2.10
C ALA A 112 -7.91 -4.30 3.08
N LYS A 113 -8.69 -5.15 3.77
CA LYS A 113 -9.64 -4.72 4.81
C LYS A 113 -8.94 -3.98 5.97
N ARG A 114 -7.75 -4.44 6.40
CA ARG A 114 -6.95 -3.72 7.42
C ARG A 114 -6.45 -2.38 6.90
N ALA A 115 -5.87 -2.36 5.70
CA ALA A 115 -5.35 -1.15 5.08
C ALA A 115 -6.44 -0.12 4.77
N TRP A 116 -7.66 -0.56 4.43
CA TRP A 116 -8.82 0.30 4.15
C TRP A 116 -9.20 1.17 5.34
N TYR A 117 -9.10 0.65 6.56
CA TYR A 117 -9.30 1.46 7.76
C TYR A 117 -8.28 2.62 7.85
N CYS A 118 -7.00 2.34 7.54
CA CYS A 118 -5.97 3.38 7.47
C CYS A 118 -6.18 4.35 6.30
N ALA A 119 -6.85 3.92 5.23
CA ALA A 119 -7.16 4.76 4.08
C ALA A 119 -8.19 5.86 4.40
N HIS A 120 -8.79 5.88 5.60
CA HIS A 120 -9.70 6.93 6.07
C HIS A 120 -9.02 7.98 6.96
N LEU A 121 -7.70 7.88 7.16
CA LEU A 121 -6.98 8.82 8.03
C LEU A 121 -7.11 10.27 7.52
N PRO A 122 -7.29 11.24 8.44
CA PRO A 122 -7.24 12.65 8.10
C PRO A 122 -5.80 13.01 7.75
N LEU A 123 -5.62 13.63 6.58
CA LEU A 123 -4.33 14.13 6.12
C LEU A 123 -4.07 15.51 6.71
N ARG A 124 -2.80 15.81 7.00
CA ARG A 124 -2.40 17.11 7.56
C ARG A 124 -1.22 17.67 6.77
N ALA A 125 -1.33 18.94 6.38
CA ALA A 125 -0.31 19.61 5.55
C ALA A 125 1.05 19.74 6.26
N ASP A 126 1.08 19.77 7.59
CA ASP A 126 2.32 19.86 8.38
C ASP A 126 3.13 18.55 8.42
N ARG A 127 2.57 17.43 7.91
CA ARG A 127 3.19 16.10 7.98
C ARG A 127 4.07 15.76 6.80
N THR A 128 3.91 16.46 5.67
CA THR A 128 4.61 16.15 4.42
C THR A 128 4.67 17.38 3.52
N PRO A 129 5.75 17.55 2.72
CA PRO A 129 5.82 18.59 1.70
C PRO A 129 5.02 18.25 0.43
N ALA A 130 4.21 17.19 0.42
CA ALA A 130 3.36 16.83 -0.73
C ALA A 130 2.20 17.83 -0.98
N TYR A 131 1.89 18.67 0.01
CA TYR A 131 1.01 19.82 -0.19
C TYR A 131 1.81 20.98 -0.78
N ALA A 132 1.16 21.83 -1.57
CA ALA A 132 1.77 23.10 -1.97
C ALA A 132 2.18 23.90 -0.71
N PRO A 133 3.15 24.84 -0.81
CA PRO A 133 3.64 25.59 0.36
C PRO A 133 2.57 26.34 1.16
N ASP A 134 1.42 26.62 0.55
CA ASP A 134 0.24 27.24 1.15
C ASP A 134 -0.70 26.22 1.84
N GLY A 135 -0.37 24.94 1.81
CA GLY A 135 -1.18 23.83 2.32
C GLY A 135 -2.26 23.35 1.34
N THR A 136 -2.27 23.83 0.09
CA THR A 136 -3.27 23.47 -0.91
C THR A 136 -2.90 22.16 -1.62
N ARG A 137 -3.91 21.31 -1.88
CA ARG A 137 -3.82 20.10 -2.69
C ARG A 137 -5.05 20.00 -3.58
N ASP A 138 -4.90 19.42 -4.77
CA ASP A 138 -6.04 19.13 -5.65
C ASP A 138 -7.06 18.22 -4.95
N PRO A 139 -8.29 18.70 -4.67
CA PRO A 139 -9.31 17.90 -4.00
C PRO A 139 -9.75 16.68 -4.83
N ALA A 140 -9.58 16.70 -6.16
CA ALA A 140 -9.93 15.56 -7.02
C ALA A 140 -9.10 14.30 -6.70
N LEU A 141 -7.91 14.45 -6.11
CA LEU A 141 -7.09 13.33 -5.66
C LEU A 141 -7.72 12.57 -4.49
N ASP A 142 -8.55 13.26 -3.70
CA ASP A 142 -9.12 12.73 -2.47
C ASP A 142 -10.64 12.44 -2.57
N GLU A 143 -11.27 12.77 -3.70
CA GLU A 143 -12.66 12.43 -4.01
C GLU A 143 -12.83 10.92 -4.25
N SER A 144 -13.54 10.24 -3.34
CA SER A 144 -13.61 8.78 -3.28
C SER A 144 -14.99 8.23 -2.94
N HIS A 145 -16.06 9.02 -3.03
CA HIS A 145 -17.40 8.58 -2.62
C HIS A 145 -17.89 7.34 -3.38
N ASP A 146 -17.67 7.29 -4.69
CA ASP A 146 -17.99 6.15 -5.56
C ASP A 146 -17.19 4.89 -5.19
N VAL A 147 -15.89 5.02 -4.93
CA VAL A 147 -15.03 3.88 -4.54
C VAL A 147 -15.44 3.33 -3.17
N VAL A 148 -15.89 4.21 -2.26
CA VAL A 148 -16.40 3.80 -0.94
C VAL A 148 -17.72 3.03 -1.07
N GLU A 149 -18.62 3.49 -1.94
CA GLU A 149 -19.88 2.79 -2.22
C GLU A 149 -19.61 1.37 -2.78
N GLU A 150 -18.76 1.27 -3.80
CA GLU A 150 -18.40 -0.02 -4.40
C GLU A 150 -17.71 -0.96 -3.40
N TRP A 151 -16.86 -0.41 -2.52
CA TRP A 151 -16.28 -1.19 -1.43
C TRP A 151 -17.33 -1.78 -0.50
N LEU A 152 -18.32 -0.97 -0.09
CA LEU A 152 -19.39 -1.43 0.82
C LEU A 152 -20.22 -2.55 0.17
N GLU A 153 -20.56 -2.42 -1.11
CA GLU A 153 -21.26 -3.45 -1.87
C GLU A 153 -20.46 -4.76 -1.96
N CYS A 154 -19.16 -4.65 -2.24
CA CYS A 154 -18.28 -5.81 -2.35
C CYS A 154 -18.07 -6.50 -1.01
N ALA A 155 -17.85 -5.72 0.06
CA ALA A 155 -17.64 -6.23 1.41
C ALA A 155 -18.90 -6.87 2.01
N ALA A 156 -20.10 -6.44 1.58
CA ALA A 156 -21.38 -6.99 2.01
C ALA A 156 -21.82 -8.24 1.23
N SER A 157 -21.23 -8.51 0.06
CA SER A 157 -21.54 -9.70 -0.73
C SER A 157 -20.99 -10.96 -0.04
N PRO A 158 -21.83 -11.96 0.30
CA PRO A 158 -21.32 -13.25 0.77
C PRO A 158 -20.46 -13.89 -0.31
N ASP A 159 -19.34 -14.52 0.09
CA ASP A 159 -18.36 -15.10 -0.82
C ASP A 159 -19.02 -15.94 -1.92
N ARG A 160 -18.96 -15.44 -3.16
CA ARG A 160 -19.48 -16.13 -4.35
C ARG A 160 -18.59 -17.29 -4.84
N ASN A 161 -17.57 -17.67 -4.08
CA ASN A 161 -16.63 -18.75 -4.43
C ASN A 161 -16.82 -20.01 -3.55
N GLN A 162 -18.04 -20.54 -3.57
CA GLN A 162 -18.29 -21.97 -3.33
C GLN A 162 -19.20 -22.48 -4.44
N ALA A 163 -18.62 -22.79 -5.60
CA ALA A 163 -19.25 -23.58 -6.66
C ALA A 163 -18.18 -24.40 -7.39
#